data_AF-A0A7Y4M505-F1
#
_entry.id   AF-A0A7Y4M505-F1
#
_cell.length_a   1.000
_cell.length_b   1.000
_cell.length_c   1.000
_cell.angle_alpha   90.00
_cell.angle_beta   90.00
_cell.angle_gamma   90.00
#
_symmetry.space_group_name_H-M   'P 1'
#
loop_
_entity.id
_entity.type
_entity.pdbx_description
1 polymer ?
#
loop_
_entity_poly.entity_id
_entity_poly.type
_entity_poly.pdbx_seq_one_letter_code
_entity_poly.pdbx_strand_id
1 'polypeptide(L)' 'MSQDVFIAAARKAGARLVVYGGIRKMSTLVQWGEIQLLDLEAEKLLMRRTVTFRGDNDAAYRHAADFVSDQLKETMPKP' A
#
# COMPACT_ATOMS: atom_id res chain seq x y z
N MET A 1 -17.27 -4.13 2.50
CA MET A 1 -16.60 -3.71 3.74
C MET A 1 -16.20 -2.26 3.52
N SER A 2 -16.66 -1.29 4.32
CA SER A 2 -16.21 0.09 4.19
C SER A 2 -14.79 0.23 4.75
N GLN A 3 -14.06 1.25 4.32
CA GLN A 3 -12.71 1.56 4.81
C GLN A 3 -12.68 1.67 6.34
N ASP A 4 -13.73 2.23 6.95
CA ASP A 4 -13.82 2.42 8.40
C ASP A 4 -13.83 1.09 9.18
N VAL A 5 -14.49 0.06 8.66
CA VAL A 5 -14.50 -1.28 9.29
C VAL A 5 -13.10 -1.90 9.29
N PHE A 6 -12.37 -1.74 8.19
CA PHE A 6 -10.98 -2.21 8.09
C PHE A 6 -10.06 -1.47 9.07
N ILE A 7 -10.17 -0.14 9.16
CA ILE A 7 -9.37 0.66 10.09
C ILE A 7 -9.72 0.32 11.55
N ALA A 8 -11.00 0.13 11.87
CA ALA A 8 -11.42 -0.29 13.21
C ALA A 8 -10.84 -1.67 13.58
N ALA A 9 -10.84 -2.62 12.64
CA ALA A 9 -10.22 -3.93 12.85
C ALA A 9 -8.71 -3.83 13.06
N ALA A 10 -8.02 -2.99 12.28
CA ALA A 10 -6.58 -2.76 12.43
C ALA A 10 -6.23 -2.14 13.80
N ARG A 11 -7.01 -1.15 14.26
CA ARG A 11 -6.88 -0.58 15.61
C ARG A 11 -7.08 -1.65 16.68
N LYS A 12 -8.11 -2.49 16.55
CA LYS A 12 -8.39 -3.59 17.50
C LYS A 12 -7.25 -4.62 17.54
N ALA A 13 -6.55 -4.81 16.44
CA ALA A 13 -5.37 -5.68 16.36
C ALA A 13 -4.08 -5.05 16.94
N GLY A 14 -4.14 -3.80 17.42
CA GLY A 14 -2.98 -3.09 17.97
C GLY A 14 -2.02 -2.55 16.91
N ALA A 15 -2.46 -2.42 15.65
CA ALA A 15 -1.62 -1.86 14.60
C ALA A 15 -1.42 -0.34 14.82
N ARG A 16 -0.16 0.10 14.83
CA ARG A 16 0.19 1.54 14.75
C ARG A 16 0.13 2.04 13.31
N LEU A 17 0.69 1.26 12.39
CA LEU A 17 0.77 1.60 10.97
C LEU A 17 -0.08 0.64 10.17
N VAL A 18 -0.77 1.17 9.15
CA VAL A 18 -1.55 0.36 8.20
C VAL A 18 -1.13 0.71 6.79
N VAL A 19 -0.73 -0.30 6.03
CA VAL A 19 -0.55 -0.23 4.58
C VAL A 19 -1.72 -0.93 3.92
N TYR A 20 -2.39 -0.23 3.01
CA TYR A 20 -3.49 -0.80 2.24
C TYR A 20 -3.59 -0.13 0.88
N GLY A 21 -4.29 -0.78 -0.04
CA GLY A 21 -4.27 -0.38 -1.43
C GLY A 21 -4.99 -1.37 -2.32
N GLY A 22 -4.80 -1.20 -3.63
CA GLY A 22 -5.36 -2.08 -4.63
C GLY A 22 -4.46 -2.15 -5.85
N ILE A 23 -4.48 -3.31 -6.51
CA ILE A 23 -3.86 -3.50 -7.82
C ILE A 23 -4.98 -3.67 -8.85
N ARG A 24 -4.91 -2.91 -9.93
CA ARG A 24 -5.81 -3.02 -11.07
C ARG A 24 -5.00 -3.40 -12.32
N LYS A 25 -5.15 -4.66 -12.75
CA LYS A 25 -4.62 -5.12 -14.04
C LYS A 25 -5.46 -4.52 -15.16
N MET A 26 -4.89 -3.62 -15.94
CA MET A 26 -5.58 -2.99 -17.07
C MET A 26 -5.43 -3.84 -18.32
N SER A 27 -4.28 -4.49 -18.50
CA SER A 27 -3.99 -5.43 -19.59
C SER A 27 -2.87 -6.39 -19.19
N THR A 28 -2.40 -7.22 -20.12
CA THR A 28 -1.16 -7.99 -19.94
C THR A 28 0.08 -7.09 -19.86
N LEU A 29 0.03 -5.91 -20.47
CA LEU A 29 1.16 -4.98 -20.52
C LEU A 29 1.19 -4.01 -19.36
N VAL A 30 0.05 -3.56 -18.84
CA VAL A 30 -0.02 -2.44 -17.88
C VAL A 30 -0.88 -2.78 -16.66
N GLN A 31 -0.35 -2.42 -15.50
CA GLN A 31 -1.01 -2.54 -14.20
C GLN A 31 -0.92 -1.23 -13.44
N TRP A 32 -1.97 -0.89 -12.70
CA TRP A 32 -2.00 0.25 -11.79
C TRP A 32 -2.04 -0.25 -10.35
N GLY A 33 -1.30 0.42 -9.47
CA GLY A 33 -1.35 0.21 -8.03
C GLY A 33 -1.74 1.52 -7.33
N GLU A 34 -2.64 1.44 -6.37
CA GLU A 34 -2.88 2.49 -5.39
C GLU A 34 -2.41 1.99 -4.03
N ILE A 35 -1.60 2.79 -3.33
CA ILE A 35 -1.02 2.43 -2.03
C ILE A 35 -1.19 3.60 -1.08
N GLN A 36 -1.59 3.28 0.15
CA GLN A 36 -1.72 4.22 1.25
C GLN A 36 -1.02 3.68 2.49
N LEU A 37 -0.32 4.56 3.20
CA LEU A 37 0.25 4.32 4.52
C LEU A 37 -0.41 5.28 5.51
N LEU A 38 -1.06 4.72 6.53
CA LEU A 38 -1.67 5.46 7.63
C LEU A 38 -0.88 5.21 8.91
N ASP A 39 -0.73 6.27 9.70
CA ASP A 39 -0.44 6.19 11.13
C ASP A 39 -1.75 6.32 11.89
N LEU A 40 -2.15 5.24 12.56
CA LEU A 40 -3.39 5.16 13.32
C LEU A 40 -3.28 5.89 14.65
N GLU A 41 -2.10 5.97 15.24
CA GLU A 41 -1.88 6.66 16.52
C GLU A 41 -1.89 8.18 16.30
N ALA A 42 -1.18 8.66 15.28
CA ALA A 42 -1.14 10.08 14.92
C ALA A 42 -2.34 10.52 14.05
N GLU A 43 -3.24 9.59 13.71
CA GLU A 43 -4.40 9.79 12.81
C GLU A 43 -4.02 10.47 11.48
N LYS A 44 -2.88 10.06 10.91
CA LYS A 44 -2.26 10.75 9.78
C LYS A 44 -2.11 9.84 8.56
N LEU A 45 -2.47 10.36 7.39
CA LEU A 45 -2.06 9.79 6.12
C LEU A 45 -0.60 10.15 5.87
N LEU A 46 0.30 9.17 6.00
CA LEU A 46 1.73 9.35 5.77
C LEU A 46 2.07 9.29 4.28
N MET A 47 1.37 8.45 3.52
CA MET A 47 1.62 8.27 2.09
C MET A 47 0.32 7.96 1.34
N ARG A 48 0.17 8.54 0.16
CA ARG A 48 -0.74 8.06 -0.89
C ARG A 48 -0.03 8.14 -2.22
N ARG A 49 0.07 7.01 -2.93
CA ARG A 49 0.71 6.93 -4.23
C ARG A 49 -0.12 6.10 -5.20
N THR A 50 -0.08 6.54 -6.45
CA THR A 50 -0.50 5.75 -7.59
C THR A 50 0.77 5.40 -8.38
N VAL A 51 0.94 4.13 -8.70
CA VAL A 51 2.09 3.58 -9.41
C VAL A 51 1.61 2.80 -10.62
N THR A 52 2.42 2.76 -11.66
CA THR A 52 2.14 1.99 -12.87
C THR A 52 3.29 1.06 -13.17
N PHE A 53 2.99 -0.21 -13.37
CA PHE A 53 3.97 -1.24 -13.67
C PHE A 53 3.68 -1.92 -14.99
N ARG A 54 4.70 -2.55 -15.57
CA ARG A 54 4.59 -3.30 -16.82
C ARG A 54 4.75 -4.79 -16.61
N GLY A 55 3.95 -5.56 -17.33
CA GLY A 55 3.91 -7.02 -17.28
C GLY A 55 2.94 -7.56 -16.24
N ASP A 56 2.53 -8.82 -16.43
CA ASP A 56 1.55 -9.52 -15.59
C ASP A 56 2.03 -10.90 -15.12
N ASN A 57 3.35 -11.08 -15.08
CA ASN A 57 4.01 -12.28 -14.57
C ASN A 57 4.60 -12.05 -13.16
N ASP A 58 5.03 -13.14 -12.52
CA ASP A 58 5.54 -13.11 -11.14
C ASP A 58 6.76 -12.21 -10.96
N ALA A 59 7.60 -12.05 -11.98
CA ALA A 59 8.76 -11.17 -11.89
C ALA A 59 8.33 -9.69 -11.87
N ALA A 60 7.35 -9.31 -12.70
CA ALA A 60 6.78 -7.97 -12.73
C ALA A 60 6.10 -7.62 -11.39
N TYR A 61 5.32 -8.55 -10.82
CA TYR A 61 4.69 -8.34 -9.51
C TYR A 61 5.70 -8.22 -8.37
N ARG A 62 6.76 -9.03 -8.37
CA ARG A 62 7.85 -8.90 -7.36
C ARG A 62 8.56 -7.56 -7.46
N HIS A 63 8.92 -7.15 -8.67
CA HIS A 63 9.53 -5.83 -8.89
C HIS A 63 8.61 -4.68 -8.43
N ALA A 64 7.31 -4.77 -8.72
CA ALA A 64 6.33 -3.81 -8.24
C ALA A 64 6.27 -3.76 -6.70
N ALA A 65 6.28 -4.92 -6.04
CA ALA A 65 6.26 -5.03 -4.59
C ALA A 65 7.54 -4.47 -3.96
N ASP A 66 8.71 -4.76 -4.52
CA ASP A 66 10.00 -4.24 -4.04
C ASP A 66 10.03 -2.72 -4.14
N PHE A 67 9.67 -2.16 -5.30
CA PHE A 67 9.61 -0.72 -5.52
C PHE A 67 8.70 0.00 -4.52
N VAL A 68 7.49 -0.53 -4.29
CA VAL A 68 6.56 0.04 -3.30
C VAL A 68 7.09 -0.11 -1.88
N SER A 69 7.70 -1.26 -1.56
CA SER A 69 8.25 -1.53 -0.22
C SER A 69 9.34 -0.54 0.16
N ASP A 70 10.19 -0.16 -0.79
CA ASP A 70 11.26 0.81 -0.52
C ASP A 70 10.68 2.21 -0.28
N GLN A 71 9.68 2.64 -1.05
CA GLN A 71 8.97 3.90 -0.79
C GLN A 71 8.27 3.92 0.58
N LEU A 72 7.71 2.78 1.01
CA LEU A 72 7.11 2.65 2.33
C LEU A 72 8.16 2.81 3.43
N LYS A 73 9.29 2.10 3.34
CA LYS A 73 10.39 2.18 4.32
C LYS A 73 10.94 3.60 4.44
N GLU A 74 11.06 4.32 3.33
CA GLU A 74 11.51 5.71 3.31
C GLU A 74 10.52 6.66 4.02
N THR A 75 9.23 6.35 3.96
CA THR A 75 8.17 7.20 4.52
C THR A 75 7.82 6.85 5.96
N MET A 76 8.06 5.60 6.39
CA MET A 76 7.74 5.14 7.73
C MET A 76 8.46 5.96 8.80
N PRO A 77 7.80 6.27 9.94
CA PRO A 77 8.46 6.92 11.06
C PRO A 77 9.61 6.03 11.56
N LYS A 78 10.78 6.63 11.76
CA LYS A 78 11.93 5.93 12.35
C LYS A 78 11.62 5.57 13.81
N PRO A 79 12.16 4.45 14.33
CA PRO A 79 12.02 4.07 15.73
C PRO A 79 12.53 5.15 16.69
#